data_AF-A0A925T0U3-F1
#
_entry.id   AF-A0A925T0U3-F1
#
_cell.length_a   1.000
_cell.length_b   1.000
_cell.length_c   1.000
_cell.angle_alpha   90.00
_cell.angle_beta   90.00
_cell.angle_gamma   90.00
#
_symmetry.space_group_name_H-M   'P 1'
#
loop_
_entity.id
_entity.type
_entity.pdbx_description
1 polymer ?
#
loop_
_entity_poly.entity_id
_entity_poly.type
_entity_poly.pdbx_seq_one_letter_code
_entity_poly.pdbx_strand_id
1 'polypeptide(L)'
;MKSKITASLIFVGGLLVGALSTFMILGQVSHLQYRDYFMMTAREQTFIAWELRANRQRELQNRVEANLPAIVRAIQNDGKLQSASDSQSVLKGIRDFYEMNSLPIPSEISVILSGVPPSH
;
A
#
# COMPACT_ATOMS: atom_id res chain seq x y z
N MET A 1 24.41 23.40 -43.35
CA MET A 1 23.59 23.85 -42.19
C MET A 1 22.17 23.32 -42.20
N LYS A 2 21.42 23.40 -43.31
CA LYS A 2 20.00 22.95 -43.39
C LYS A 2 19.75 21.50 -42.92
N SER A 3 20.56 20.53 -43.35
CA SER A 3 20.42 19.11 -42.96
C SER A 3 20.57 18.85 -41.44
N LYS A 4 21.46 19.59 -40.75
CA LYS A 4 21.64 19.45 -39.29
C LYS A 4 20.44 19.99 -38.50
N ILE A 5 19.80 21.04 -39.02
CA ILE A 5 18.58 21.61 -38.43
C ILE A 5 17.40 20.64 -38.60
N THR A 6 17.27 20.03 -39.78
CA THR A 6 16.24 19.02 -40.05
C THR A 6 16.42 17.77 -39.16
N ALA A 7 17.66 17.28 -39.02
CA ALA A 7 17.95 16.16 -38.13
C ALA A 7 17.63 16.47 -36.66
N SER A 8 17.98 17.67 -36.19
CA SER A 8 17.65 18.12 -34.83
C SER A 8 16.13 18.24 -34.62
N LEU A 9 15.39 18.78 -35.59
CA LEU A 9 13.93 18.87 -35.54
C LEU A 9 13.25 17.49 -35.47
N ILE A 10 13.73 16.52 -36.27
CA ILE A 10 13.22 15.14 -36.23
C ILE A 10 13.51 14.50 -34.87
N PHE A 11 14.71 14.71 -34.33
CA PHE A 11 15.09 14.20 -33.01
C PHE A 11 14.21 14.78 -31.90
N VAL A 12 14.03 16.11 -31.87
CA VAL A 12 13.15 16.78 -30.89
C VAL A 12 11.71 16.33 -31.06
N GLY A 13 11.21 16.19 -32.29
CA GLY A 13 9.88 15.66 -32.57
C GLY A 13 9.69 14.25 -32.03
N GLY A 14 10.65 13.36 -32.27
CA GLY A 14 10.64 12.00 -31.72
C GLY A 14 10.66 11.98 -30.18
N LEU A 15 11.44 12.86 -29.55
CA LEU A 15 11.54 12.97 -28.10
C LEU A 15 10.22 13.45 -27.48
N LEU A 16 9.56 14.44 -28.11
CA LEU A 16 8.25 14.93 -27.68
C LEU A 16 7.16 13.85 -27.79
N VAL A 17 7.13 13.11 -28.90
CA VAL A 17 6.17 12.00 -29.07
C VAL A 17 6.43 10.88 -28.05
N GLY A 18 7.69 10.55 -27.78
CA GLY A 18 8.07 9.57 -26.76
C GLY A 18 7.66 10.00 -25.35
N ALA A 19 7.88 11.28 -25.01
CA ALA A 19 7.48 11.85 -23.72
C ALA A 19 5.95 11.83 -23.54
N LEU A 20 5.20 12.27 -24.55
CA LEU A 20 3.72 12.24 -24.55
C LEU A 20 3.18 10.82 -24.37
N SER A 21 3.74 9.87 -25.11
CA SER A 21 3.32 8.46 -25.04
C SER A 21 3.58 7.88 -23.64
N THR A 22 4.76 8.15 -23.08
CA THR A 22 5.11 7.71 -21.71
C THR A 22 4.17 8.33 -20.68
N PHE A 23 3.87 9.63 -20.80
CA PHE A 23 2.95 10.32 -19.89
C PHE A 23 1.54 9.71 -19.93
N MET A 24 1.01 9.41 -21.13
CA MET A 24 -0.30 8.76 -21.26
C MET A 24 -0.33 7.36 -20.65
N ILE A 25 0.71 6.56 -20.88
CA ILE A 25 0.81 5.20 -20.32
C ILE A 25 0.87 5.25 -18.79
N LEU A 26 1.76 6.08 -18.22
CA LEU A 26 1.86 6.24 -16.76
C LEU A 26 0.54 6.77 -16.16
N GLY A 27 -0.12 7.69 -16.84
CA GLY A 27 -1.43 8.20 -16.43
C GLY A 27 -2.50 7.12 -16.35
N GLN A 28 -2.57 6.23 -17.35
CA GLN A 28 -3.50 5.10 -17.35
C GLN A 28 -3.18 4.09 -16.24
N VAL A 29 -1.90 3.76 -16.05
CA VAL A 29 -1.48 2.84 -14.96
C VAL A 29 -1.87 3.39 -13.60
N SER A 30 -1.61 4.69 -13.35
CA SER A 30 -1.99 5.36 -12.11
C SER A 30 -3.52 5.33 -11.88
N HIS A 31 -4.31 5.61 -12.93
CA HIS A 31 -5.76 5.55 -12.84
C HIS A 31 -6.28 4.14 -12.54
N LEU A 32 -5.70 3.10 -13.15
CA LEU A 32 -6.08 1.72 -12.87
C LEU A 32 -5.74 1.32 -11.43
N GLN A 33 -4.54 1.68 -10.95
CA GLN A 33 -4.14 1.44 -9.57
C GLN A 33 -5.07 2.14 -8.57
N TYR A 34 -5.42 3.40 -8.83
CA TYR A 34 -6.38 4.13 -8.01
C TYR A 34 -7.76 3.48 -7.99
N ARG A 35 -8.28 3.08 -9.15
CA ARG A 35 -9.57 2.39 -9.26
C ARG A 35 -9.56 1.10 -8.45
N ASP A 36 -8.53 0.28 -8.62
CA ASP A 36 -8.44 -1.02 -7.96
C ASP A 36 -8.31 -0.86 -6.44
N TYR A 37 -7.53 0.12 -5.98
CA TYR A 37 -7.46 0.52 -4.57
C TYR A 37 -8.83 0.95 -4.03
N PHE A 38 -9.51 1.88 -4.72
CA PHE A 38 -10.81 2.40 -4.29
C PHE A 38 -11.87 1.29 -4.20
N MET A 39 -11.91 0.39 -5.19
CA MET A 39 -12.83 -0.74 -5.20
C MET A 39 -12.54 -1.74 -4.06
N MET A 40 -11.26 -1.99 -3.76
CA MET A 40 -10.86 -2.83 -2.63
C MET A 40 -11.31 -2.20 -1.30
N THR A 41 -11.01 -0.93 -1.07
CA THR A 41 -11.43 -0.21 0.15
C THR A 41 -12.95 -0.16 0.29
N ALA A 42 -13.69 0.11 -0.80
CA ALA A 42 -15.15 0.12 -0.77
C ALA A 42 -15.72 -1.27 -0.37
N ARG A 43 -15.12 -2.35 -0.89
CA ARG A 43 -15.50 -3.72 -0.53
C ARG A 43 -15.21 -4.04 0.93
N GLU A 44 -14.05 -3.64 1.44
CA GLU A 44 -13.70 -3.83 2.86
C GLU A 44 -14.66 -3.09 3.79
N GLN A 45 -14.94 -1.81 3.51
CA GLN A 45 -15.90 -1.02 4.29
C GLN A 45 -17.31 -1.63 4.25
N THR A 46 -17.75 -2.10 3.07
CA THR A 46 -19.05 -2.76 2.93
C THR A 46 -19.11 -4.07 3.72
N PHE A 47 -18.03 -4.86 3.70
CA PHE A 47 -17.92 -6.09 4.47
C PHE A 47 -17.95 -5.82 5.99
N ILE A 48 -17.16 -4.87 6.47
CA ILE A 48 -17.15 -4.44 7.88
C ILE A 48 -18.55 -3.99 8.29
N ALA A 49 -19.20 -3.13 7.51
CA ALA A 49 -20.54 -2.65 7.80
C ALA A 49 -21.58 -3.79 7.87
N TRP A 50 -21.46 -4.79 6.99
CA TRP A 50 -22.34 -5.96 6.97
C TRP A 50 -22.15 -6.84 8.21
N GLU A 51 -20.91 -7.16 8.58
CA GLU A 51 -20.59 -7.95 9.77
C GLU A 51 -21.01 -7.24 11.07
N LEU A 52 -20.83 -5.91 11.13
CA LEU A 52 -21.31 -5.10 12.25
C LEU A 52 -22.85 -5.14 12.35
N ARG A 53 -23.57 -5.03 11.23
CA ARG A 53 -25.04 -5.11 11.21
C ARG A 53 -25.56 -6.51 11.55
N ALA A 54 -24.78 -7.56 11.26
CA ALA A 54 -25.09 -8.94 11.61
C ALA A 54 -24.74 -9.29 13.07
N ASN A 55 -24.27 -8.34 13.89
CA ASN A 55 -23.77 -8.56 15.26
C ASN A 55 -22.62 -9.58 15.34
N ARG A 56 -21.82 -9.72 14.27
CA ARG A 56 -20.69 -10.65 14.17
C ARG A 56 -19.35 -10.01 14.51
N GLN A 57 -19.37 -9.06 15.44
CA GLN A 57 -18.18 -8.30 15.87
C GLN A 57 -17.02 -9.21 16.27
N ARG A 58 -17.30 -10.31 16.96
CA ARG A 58 -16.28 -11.27 17.41
C ARG A 58 -15.64 -12.03 16.25
N GLU A 59 -16.42 -12.43 15.26
CA GLU A 59 -15.90 -13.10 14.06
C GLU A 59 -15.05 -12.14 13.22
N LEU A 60 -15.50 -10.89 13.09
CA LEU A 60 -14.77 -9.82 12.44
C LEU A 60 -13.43 -9.56 13.14
N GLN A 61 -13.44 -9.44 14.47
CA GLN A 61 -12.24 -9.27 15.29
C GLN A 61 -11.25 -10.42 15.08
N ASN A 62 -11.72 -11.67 15.21
CA ASN A 62 -10.87 -12.85 15.02
C ASN A 62 -10.23 -12.88 13.62
N ARG A 63 -10.98 -12.49 12.58
CA ARG A 63 -10.45 -12.40 11.20
C ARG A 63 -9.38 -11.34 11.06
N VAL A 64 -9.59 -10.15 11.65
CA VAL A 64 -8.60 -9.07 11.63
C VAL A 64 -7.32 -9.51 12.35
N GLU A 65 -7.44 -10.04 13.56
CA GLU A 65 -6.31 -10.51 14.36
C GLU A 65 -5.50 -11.60 13.65
N ALA A 66 -6.17 -12.55 12.99
CA ALA A 66 -5.50 -13.59 12.21
C ALA A 66 -4.69 -13.04 11.02
N ASN A 67 -5.06 -11.89 10.46
CA ASN A 67 -4.40 -11.30 9.31
C ASN A 67 -3.23 -10.39 9.68
N LEU A 68 -3.19 -9.84 10.91
CA LEU A 68 -2.14 -8.91 11.34
C LEU A 68 -0.71 -9.45 11.13
N PRO A 69 -0.39 -10.72 11.48
CA PRO A 69 0.96 -11.25 11.28
C PRO A 69 1.35 -11.38 9.80
N ALA A 70 0.38 -11.63 8.92
CA ALA A 70 0.61 -11.69 7.48
C ALA A 70 0.92 -10.30 6.91
N ILE A 71 0.24 -9.25 7.40
CA ILE A 71 0.50 -7.86 7.02
C ILE A 71 1.90 -7.44 7.42
N VAL A 72 2.32 -7.71 8.67
CA VAL A 72 3.67 -7.39 9.14
C VAL A 72 4.73 -8.07 8.28
N ARG A 73 4.54 -9.36 7.97
CA ARG A 73 5.45 -10.11 7.08
C ARG A 73 5.47 -9.57 5.66
N ALA A 74 4.31 -9.19 5.11
CA ALA A 74 4.23 -8.62 3.77
C ALA A 74 5.02 -7.30 3.69
N ILE A 75 4.86 -6.42 4.69
CA ILE A 75 5.62 -5.16 4.78
C ILE A 75 7.12 -5.41 4.88
N GLN A 76 7.54 -6.40 5.68
CA GLN A 76 8.96 -6.71 5.87
C GLN A 76 9.60 -7.34 4.62
N ASN A 77 8.85 -8.15 3.88
CA ASN A 77 9.37 -8.92 2.75
C ASN A 77 9.31 -8.17 1.41
N ASP A 78 8.45 -7.16 1.28
CA ASP A 78 8.34 -6.33 0.08
C ASP A 78 9.03 -4.98 0.29
N GLY A 79 10.15 -4.77 -0.42
CA GLY A 79 10.91 -3.51 -0.33
C GLY A 79 10.10 -2.27 -0.71
N LYS A 80 9.09 -2.39 -1.58
CA LYS A 80 8.20 -1.26 -1.91
C LYS A 80 7.30 -0.92 -0.72
N LEU A 81 6.72 -1.92 -0.06
CA LEU A 81 5.92 -1.72 1.15
C LEU A 81 6.78 -1.23 2.32
N GLN A 82 8.00 -1.74 2.47
CA GLN A 82 8.93 -1.27 3.49
C GLN A 82 9.30 0.21 3.31
N SER A 83 9.52 0.64 2.06
CA SER A 83 9.86 2.02 1.71
C SER A 83 8.68 2.99 1.68
N ALA A 84 7.43 2.50 1.79
CA ALA A 84 6.25 3.33 1.78
C ALA A 84 6.22 4.24 3.02
N SER A 85 5.79 5.51 2.85
CA SER A 85 5.71 6.50 3.93
C SER A 85 4.91 6.00 5.13
N ASP A 86 3.87 5.21 4.86
CA ASP A 86 2.90 4.78 5.86
C ASP A 86 3.29 3.46 6.52
N SER A 87 4.33 2.79 6.02
CA SER A 87 4.81 1.49 6.49
C SER A 87 5.06 1.47 8.00
N GLN A 88 5.82 2.45 8.48
CA GLN A 88 6.12 2.62 9.90
C GLN A 88 4.85 2.91 10.72
N SER A 89 3.95 3.74 10.20
CA SER A 89 2.68 4.06 10.86
C SER A 89 1.77 2.83 10.98
N VAL A 90 1.72 1.97 9.96
CA VAL A 90 0.96 0.72 9.99
C VAL A 90 1.57 -0.26 10.99
N LEU A 91 2.90 -0.47 10.95
CA LEU A 91 3.57 -1.35 11.92
C LEU A 91 3.40 -0.87 13.36
N LYS A 92 3.44 0.46 13.58
CA LYS A 92 3.16 1.11 14.85
C LYS A 92 1.72 0.84 15.31
N GLY A 93 0.73 1.04 14.44
CA GLY A 93 -0.67 0.74 14.75
C GLY A 93 -0.92 -0.73 15.09
N ILE A 94 -0.23 -1.66 14.44
CA ILE A 94 -0.31 -3.09 14.75
C ILE A 94 0.31 -3.38 16.12
N ARG A 95 1.47 -2.78 16.43
CA ARG A 95 2.11 -2.90 17.74
C ARG A 95 1.19 -2.36 18.85
N ASP A 96 0.65 -1.15 18.68
CA ASP A 96 -0.27 -0.52 19.61
C ASP A 96 -1.52 -1.35 19.82
N PHE A 97 -2.04 -2.02 18.78
CA PHE A 97 -3.16 -2.94 18.91
C PHE A 97 -2.86 -4.09 19.89
N TYR A 98 -1.69 -4.73 19.80
CA TYR A 98 -1.33 -5.80 20.75
C TYR A 98 -1.13 -5.24 22.17
N GLU A 99 -0.49 -4.08 22.30
CA GLU A 99 -0.23 -3.44 23.60
C GLU A 99 -1.51 -3.00 24.31
N MET A 100 -2.39 -2.26 23.62
CA MET A 100 -3.65 -1.75 24.18
C MET A 100 -4.60 -2.86 24.59
N ASN A 101 -4.59 -3.99 23.88
CA ASN A 101 -5.45 -5.13 24.18
C ASN A 101 -4.79 -6.17 25.10
N SER A 102 -3.57 -5.92 25.58
CA SER A 102 -2.80 -6.86 26.42
C SER A 102 -2.68 -8.26 25.80
N LEU A 103 -2.57 -8.32 24.47
CA LEU A 103 -2.46 -9.57 23.71
C LEU A 103 -0.98 -9.94 23.51
N PRO A 104 -0.62 -11.24 23.62
CA PRO A 104 0.74 -11.67 23.35
C PRO A 104 1.06 -11.48 21.86
N ILE A 105 2.15 -10.76 21.56
CA ILE A 105 2.64 -10.61 20.19
C ILE A 105 3.17 -11.98 19.72
N PRO A 106 2.72 -12.52 18.58
CA PRO A 106 3.25 -13.76 18.02
C PRO A 106 4.77 -13.70 17.83
N SER A 107 5.47 -14.76 18.21
CA SER A 107 6.95 -14.84 18.15
C SER A 107 7.52 -14.64 16.74
N GLU A 108 6.73 -14.92 15.71
CA GLU A 108 7.09 -14.74 14.30
C GLU A 108 7.26 -13.26 13.90
N ILE A 109 6.56 -12.35 14.58
CA ILE A 109 6.54 -10.91 14.25
C ILE A 109 7.13 -10.04 15.36
N SER A 110 7.44 -10.63 16.52
CA SER A 110 7.95 -9.91 17.68
C SER A 110 9.25 -9.16 17.39
N VAL A 111 10.17 -9.78 16.65
CA VAL A 111 11.45 -9.14 16.26
C VAL A 111 11.20 -7.91 15.38
N ILE A 112 10.26 -8.01 14.43
CA ILE A 112 9.92 -6.92 13.50
C ILE A 112 9.28 -5.76 14.26
N LEU A 113 8.30 -6.06 15.13
CA LEU A 113 7.58 -5.04 15.89
C LEU A 113 8.43 -4.44 17.02
N SER A 114 9.40 -5.17 17.56
CA SER A 114 10.32 -4.65 18.60
C SER A 114 11.25 -3.54 18.10
N GLY A 115 11.51 -3.49 16.78
CA GLY A 115 12.28 -2.43 16.14
C GLY A 115 11.48 -1.15 15.88
N VAL A 116 10.16 -1.16 16.07
CA VAL A 116 9.30 0.01 15.84
C VAL A 116 9.30 0.88 17.10
N PRO A 117 9.63 2.19 17.02
CA PRO A 117 9.66 3.06 18.19
C PRO A 117 8.25 3.26 18.79
N PRO A 118 8.13 3.44 20.13
CA PRO A 118 6.86 3.61 20.82
C PRO A 118 6.11 4.87 20.39
N SER A 119 4.78 4.78 20.49
CA SER A 119 3.84 5.89 20.38
C SER A 119 3.92 6.76 21.64
N HIS A 120 4.82 7.74 21.66
CA HIS A 120 4.71 8.87 22.60
C HIS A 120 3.60 9.82 22.18
#